data_AF-A0A2X2BUT7-F1
#
_entry.id   AF-A0A2X2BUT7-F1
#
_cell.length_a   1.000
_cell.length_b   1.000
_cell.length_c   1.000
_cell.angle_alpha   90.00
_cell.angle_beta   90.00
_cell.angle_gamma   90.00
#
_symmetry.space_group_name_H-M   'P 1'
#
loop_
_entity.id
_entity.type
_entity.pdbx_description
1 polymer ?
#
loop_
_entity_poly.entity_id
_entity_poly.type
_entity_poly.pdbx_seq_one_letter_code
_entity_poly.pdbx_strand_id
1 'polypeptide(L)'
;MSKYNAIQRFNLCFQQLETEINALTDFLRQLKQLPSAVFELPEVSKEDEHDEITNVTVSPSYGLDALELSLKLMTNLFIYDNAPHVSSKRAIRLPGVLCFSVSNPVFKNVKTQVESINSLKKQLSDIVTKESGISKEERFDFVHNQLKGLITLNAYRTLTLLSDPDTVRFGWANKNIIKNLTRNDVLAQLEKSREANRAVPPYTSEQWAERIDKEIMTPFTTPGKCQIKN
;
A
#
# COMPACT_ATOMS: atom_id res chain seq x y z
N MET A 1 1.04 20.40 -16.26
CA MET A 1 -0.31 19.87 -16.55
C MET A 1 -1.30 20.64 -15.67
N SER A 2 -2.47 21.07 -16.17
CA SER A 2 -3.42 21.80 -15.31
C SER A 2 -4.00 20.86 -14.24
N LYS A 3 -4.15 21.34 -12.99
CA LYS A 3 -4.70 20.57 -11.85
C LYS A 3 -6.04 19.92 -12.18
N TYR A 4 -6.87 20.60 -12.98
CA TYR A 4 -8.15 20.09 -13.47
C TYR A 4 -8.01 18.84 -14.37
N ASN A 5 -7.00 18.83 -15.25
CA ASN A 5 -6.73 17.68 -16.13
C ASN A 5 -6.27 16.46 -15.32
N ALA A 6 -5.46 16.66 -14.27
CA ALA A 6 -5.02 15.59 -13.37
C ALA A 6 -6.20 14.96 -12.61
N ILE A 7 -7.14 15.78 -12.14
CA ILE A 7 -8.36 15.32 -11.46
C ILE A 7 -9.23 14.46 -12.40
N GLN A 8 -9.48 14.94 -13.62
CA GLN A 8 -10.28 14.18 -14.59
C GLN A 8 -9.63 12.84 -14.94
N ARG A 9 -8.31 12.84 -15.20
CA ARG A 9 -7.56 11.60 -15.49
C ARG A 9 -7.55 10.64 -14.32
N PHE A 10 -7.42 11.15 -13.09
CA PHE A 10 -7.48 10.33 -11.88
C PHE A 10 -8.81 9.58 -11.76
N ASN A 11 -9.93 10.30 -11.88
CA ASN A 11 -11.26 9.70 -11.79
C ASN A 11 -11.53 8.70 -12.91
N LEU A 12 -11.18 9.04 -14.16
CA LEU A 12 -11.35 8.14 -15.30
C LEU A 12 -10.51 6.86 -15.13
N CYS A 13 -9.25 6.99 -14.72
CA CYS A 13 -8.35 5.87 -14.47
C CYS A 13 -8.91 4.96 -13.38
N PHE A 14 -9.44 5.53 -12.30
CA PHE A 14 -10.06 4.75 -11.22
C PHE A 14 -11.31 4.00 -11.67
N GLN A 15 -12.22 4.65 -12.41
CA GLN A 15 -13.43 4.00 -12.95
C GLN A 15 -13.09 2.83 -13.88
N GLN A 16 -12.08 3.00 -14.73
CA GLN A 16 -11.57 1.92 -15.59
C GLN A 16 -10.97 0.78 -14.76
N LEU A 17 -10.18 1.10 -13.74
CA LEU A 17 -9.58 0.12 -12.84
C LEU A 17 -10.66 -0.72 -12.13
N GLU A 18 -11.69 -0.08 -11.58
CA GLU A 18 -12.80 -0.76 -10.90
C GLU A 18 -13.56 -1.67 -11.87
N THR A 19 -13.85 -1.18 -13.07
CA THR A 19 -14.51 -1.96 -14.13
C THR A 19 -13.70 -3.21 -14.50
N GLU A 20 -12.39 -3.06 -14.72
CA GLU A 20 -11.53 -4.20 -15.10
C GLU A 20 -11.34 -5.20 -13.96
N ILE A 21 -11.24 -4.73 -12.71
CA ILE A 21 -11.18 -5.61 -11.53
C ILE A 21 -12.47 -6.43 -11.43
N ASN A 22 -13.64 -5.79 -11.54
CA ASN A 22 -14.93 -6.50 -11.46
C ASN A 22 -15.05 -7.53 -12.59
N ALA A 23 -14.74 -7.14 -13.83
CA ALA A 23 -14.75 -8.06 -14.97
C ALA A 23 -13.79 -9.25 -14.77
N LEU A 24 -12.60 -9.02 -14.21
CA LEU A 24 -11.67 -10.11 -13.89
C LEU A 24 -12.26 -11.01 -12.80
N THR A 25 -12.85 -10.45 -11.74
CA THR A 25 -13.43 -11.27 -10.66
C THR A 25 -14.55 -12.17 -11.16
N ASP A 26 -15.43 -11.66 -12.02
CA ASP A 26 -16.51 -12.45 -12.61
C ASP A 26 -15.98 -13.54 -13.55
N PHE A 27 -14.92 -13.23 -14.30
CA PHE A 27 -14.29 -14.22 -15.15
C PHE A 27 -13.61 -15.34 -14.34
N LEU A 28 -12.91 -15.00 -13.25
CA LEU A 28 -12.26 -15.97 -12.38
C LEU A 28 -13.25 -16.95 -11.73
N ARG A 29 -14.48 -16.51 -11.41
CA ARG A 29 -15.55 -17.39 -10.91
C ARG A 29 -15.95 -18.50 -11.89
N GLN A 30 -15.77 -18.28 -13.18
CA GLN A 30 -16.16 -19.23 -14.23
C GLN A 30 -15.06 -20.26 -14.51
N LEU A 31 -13.84 -20.03 -14.03
CA LEU A 31 -12.71 -20.92 -14.27
C LEU A 31 -12.77 -22.15 -13.37
N LYS A 32 -12.28 -23.28 -13.88
CA LYS A 32 -12.13 -24.49 -13.07
C LYS A 32 -11.03 -24.28 -12.03
N GLN A 33 -11.45 -24.12 -10.78
CA GLN A 33 -10.53 -23.99 -9.65
C GLN A 33 -9.82 -25.32 -9.36
N LEU A 34 -8.52 -25.23 -9.11
CA LEU A 34 -7.64 -26.29 -8.59
C LEU A 34 -7.40 -26.05 -7.10
N PRO A 35 -6.78 -27.00 -6.35
CA PRO A 35 -6.49 -26.81 -4.94
C PRO A 35 -5.84 -25.44 -4.66
N SER A 36 -6.57 -24.64 -3.88
CA SER A 36 -6.26 -23.25 -3.57
C SER A 36 -6.40 -23.06 -2.07
N ALA A 37 -5.53 -22.24 -1.50
CA ALA A 37 -5.52 -21.98 -0.07
C ALA A 37 -5.19 -20.50 0.17
N VAL A 38 -5.96 -19.89 1.05
CA VAL A 38 -5.70 -18.55 1.56
C VAL A 38 -5.77 -18.57 3.08
N PHE A 39 -5.11 -17.61 3.71
CA PHE A 39 -4.99 -17.55 5.16
C PHE A 39 -5.46 -16.18 5.62
N GLU A 40 -6.63 -16.15 6.23
CA GLU A 40 -7.17 -14.93 6.83
C GLU A 40 -6.36 -14.56 8.06
N LEU A 41 -6.03 -13.28 8.17
CA LEU A 41 -5.37 -12.70 9.33
C LEU A 41 -6.43 -12.07 10.23
N PRO A 42 -6.18 -11.96 11.55
CA PRO A 42 -7.09 -11.29 12.47
C PRO A 42 -7.26 -9.82 12.06
N GLU A 43 -8.48 -9.31 12.23
CA GLU A 43 -8.74 -7.89 12.11
C GLU A 43 -7.97 -7.13 13.18
N VAL A 44 -7.47 -5.94 12.82
CA VAL A 44 -6.78 -5.04 13.76
C VAL A 44 -7.69 -3.84 13.97
N SER A 45 -8.07 -3.62 15.23
CA SER A 45 -8.90 -2.49 15.63
C SER A 45 -8.11 -1.17 15.50
N LYS A 46 -8.80 -0.03 15.63
CA LYS A 46 -8.14 1.29 15.63
C LYS A 46 -7.34 1.51 16.92
N GLU A 47 -7.80 0.90 18.00
CA GLU A 47 -7.22 0.96 19.33
C GLU A 47 -5.88 0.23 19.37
N ASP A 48 -5.78 -0.92 18.68
CA ASP A 48 -4.60 -1.78 18.69
C ASP A 48 -3.60 -1.47 17.54
N GLU A 49 -3.75 -0.32 16.86
CA GLU A 49 -2.95 0.02 15.65
C GLU A 49 -1.44 0.02 15.88
N HIS A 50 -1.04 0.44 17.08
CA HIS A 50 0.35 0.64 17.49
C HIS A 50 0.89 -0.51 18.34
N ASP A 51 0.06 -1.51 18.62
CA ASP A 51 0.45 -2.65 19.44
C ASP A 51 1.49 -3.50 18.72
N GLU A 52 2.42 -4.02 19.52
CA GLU A 52 3.44 -4.95 19.06
C GLU A 52 2.79 -6.29 18.66
N ILE A 53 3.15 -6.79 17.49
CA ILE A 53 2.65 -8.08 17.00
C ILE A 53 3.63 -9.18 17.44
N THR A 54 3.30 -9.90 18.51
CA THR A 54 4.10 -11.04 18.97
C THR A 54 3.64 -12.37 18.37
N ASN A 55 2.34 -12.50 18.08
CA ASN A 55 1.73 -13.68 17.49
C ASN A 55 0.62 -13.29 16.50
N VAL A 56 0.45 -14.08 15.44
CA VAL A 56 -0.63 -13.92 14.46
C VAL A 56 -1.28 -15.29 14.23
N THR A 57 -2.49 -15.46 14.77
CA THR A 57 -3.31 -16.64 14.49
C THR A 57 -3.90 -16.51 13.09
N VAL A 58 -3.69 -17.51 12.24
CA VAL A 58 -4.23 -17.52 10.86
C VAL A 58 -5.36 -18.52 10.73
N SER A 59 -6.40 -18.16 9.99
CA SER A 59 -7.53 -19.03 9.65
C SER A 59 -7.41 -19.47 8.19
N PRO A 60 -7.11 -20.74 7.90
CA PRO A 60 -7.00 -21.22 6.53
C PRO A 60 -8.39 -21.44 5.91
N SER A 61 -8.55 -20.95 4.68
CA SER A 61 -9.74 -21.13 3.85
C SER A 61 -9.33 -21.78 2.53
N TYR A 62 -10.16 -22.68 2.01
CA TYR A 62 -9.83 -23.53 0.86
C TYR A 62 -10.93 -23.49 -0.22
N GLY A 63 -10.58 -23.88 -1.44
CA GLY A 63 -11.56 -24.04 -2.53
C GLY A 63 -12.40 -22.78 -2.78
N LEU A 64 -13.72 -22.93 -2.82
CA LEU A 64 -14.64 -21.83 -3.12
C LEU A 64 -14.59 -20.70 -2.08
N ASP A 65 -14.41 -21.02 -0.78
CA ASP A 65 -14.28 -20.00 0.26
C ASP A 65 -13.01 -19.17 0.03
N ALA A 66 -11.91 -19.83 -0.34
CA ALA A 66 -10.67 -19.15 -0.68
C ALA A 66 -10.83 -18.22 -1.90
N LEU A 67 -11.61 -18.65 -2.90
CA LEU A 67 -11.92 -17.86 -4.07
C LEU A 67 -12.70 -16.60 -3.68
N GLU A 68 -13.84 -16.74 -3.01
CA GLU A 68 -14.69 -15.59 -2.68
C GLU A 68 -14.00 -14.60 -1.74
N LEU A 69 -13.22 -15.06 -0.75
CA LEU A 69 -12.41 -14.19 0.10
C LEU A 69 -11.38 -13.39 -0.71
N SER A 70 -10.71 -14.04 -1.67
CA SER A 70 -9.73 -13.38 -2.53
C SER A 70 -10.38 -12.35 -3.45
N LEU A 71 -11.51 -12.69 -4.08
CA LEU A 71 -12.25 -11.79 -4.95
C LEU A 71 -12.78 -10.58 -4.17
N LYS A 72 -13.34 -10.82 -2.97
CA LYS A 72 -13.74 -9.75 -2.04
C LYS A 72 -12.57 -8.84 -1.68
N LEU A 73 -11.38 -9.40 -1.42
CA LEU A 73 -10.21 -8.58 -1.13
C LEU A 73 -9.76 -7.77 -2.35
N MET A 74 -9.83 -8.33 -3.56
CA MET A 74 -9.46 -7.63 -4.80
C MET A 74 -10.33 -6.38 -5.04
N THR A 75 -11.60 -6.43 -4.67
CA THR A 75 -12.56 -5.33 -4.83
C THR A 75 -12.66 -4.41 -3.60
N ASN A 76 -12.09 -4.80 -2.45
CA ASN A 76 -12.04 -3.96 -1.24
C ASN A 76 -11.10 -2.76 -1.44
N LEU A 77 -11.67 -1.67 -1.97
CA LEU A 77 -10.98 -0.43 -2.30
C LEU A 77 -11.36 0.71 -1.36
N PHE A 78 -12.46 0.61 -0.62
CA PHE A 78 -12.96 1.68 0.23
C PHE A 78 -13.04 1.27 1.70
N ILE A 79 -12.84 2.24 2.60
CA ILE A 79 -12.97 2.00 4.05
C ILE A 79 -14.38 1.58 4.45
N TYR A 80 -15.39 1.94 3.65
CA TYR A 80 -16.80 1.62 3.91
C TYR A 80 -17.11 0.14 3.69
N ASP A 81 -16.24 -0.59 3.00
CA ASP A 81 -16.33 -2.04 2.81
C ASP A 81 -15.92 -2.81 4.08
N ASN A 82 -15.33 -2.11 5.06
CA ASN A 82 -14.83 -2.66 6.31
C ASN A 82 -15.69 -2.23 7.49
N ALA A 83 -15.64 -3.01 8.58
CA ALA A 83 -16.34 -2.63 9.79
C ALA A 83 -15.74 -1.33 10.39
N PRO A 84 -16.54 -0.41 10.96
CA PRO A 84 -16.06 0.91 11.39
C PRO A 84 -14.94 0.92 12.43
N HIS A 85 -14.81 -0.16 13.21
CA HIS A 85 -13.78 -0.34 14.23
C HIS A 85 -12.45 -0.83 13.66
N VAL A 86 -12.43 -1.35 12.42
CA VAL A 86 -11.22 -1.84 11.77
C VAL A 86 -10.31 -0.68 11.39
N SER A 87 -9.01 -0.85 11.62
CA SER A 87 -7.99 0.13 11.28
C SER A 87 -7.96 0.41 9.77
N SER A 88 -7.87 1.70 9.40
CA SER A 88 -7.59 2.13 8.03
C SER A 88 -6.09 2.32 7.76
N LYS A 89 -5.26 2.24 8.81
CA LYS A 89 -3.79 2.35 8.74
C LYS A 89 -3.13 0.98 8.53
N ARG A 90 -3.68 -0.06 9.15
CA ARG A 90 -3.19 -1.44 9.03
C ARG A 90 -3.80 -2.09 7.80
N ALA A 91 -2.95 -2.61 6.93
CA ALA A 91 -3.41 -3.24 5.69
C ALA A 91 -4.13 -4.57 5.97
N ILE A 92 -5.33 -4.74 5.44
CA ILE A 92 -6.02 -6.03 5.39
C ILE A 92 -5.30 -6.92 4.38
N ARG A 93 -4.83 -8.08 4.85
CA ARG A 93 -4.01 -9.02 4.08
C ARG A 93 -4.65 -10.41 4.07
N LEU A 94 -4.59 -11.05 2.92
CA LEU A 94 -5.01 -12.43 2.70
C LEU A 94 -3.92 -13.15 1.90
N PRO A 95 -2.80 -13.54 2.54
CA PRO A 95 -1.79 -14.36 1.88
C PRO A 95 -2.39 -15.68 1.44
N GLY A 96 -1.92 -16.19 0.30
CA GLY A 96 -2.42 -17.42 -0.28
C GLY A 96 -2.21 -17.47 -1.78
N VAL A 97 -2.80 -18.50 -2.40
CA VAL A 97 -2.77 -18.68 -3.86
C VAL A 97 -4.10 -19.26 -4.32
N LEU A 98 -4.58 -18.72 -5.45
CA LEU A 98 -5.64 -19.33 -6.24
C LEU A 98 -5.03 -20.02 -7.45
N CYS A 99 -5.38 -21.28 -7.64
CA CYS A 99 -4.90 -22.10 -8.74
C CYS A 99 -6.07 -22.39 -9.67
N PHE A 100 -5.87 -22.26 -10.98
CA PHE A 100 -6.90 -22.49 -11.98
C PHE A 100 -6.38 -23.38 -13.10
N SER A 101 -7.23 -24.28 -13.58
CA SER A 101 -6.98 -25.09 -14.76
C SER A 101 -7.48 -24.32 -15.98
N VAL A 102 -6.58 -23.86 -16.84
CA VAL A 102 -6.90 -23.05 -18.01
C VAL A 102 -6.20 -23.54 -19.26
N SER A 103 -6.79 -23.27 -20.43
CA SER A 103 -6.09 -23.45 -21.71
C SER A 103 -5.16 -22.26 -21.98
N ASN A 104 -4.17 -22.45 -22.87
CA ASN A 104 -3.24 -21.38 -23.26
C ASN A 104 -3.93 -20.09 -23.75
N PRO A 105 -5.00 -20.13 -24.58
CA PRO A 105 -5.74 -18.92 -24.96
C PRO A 105 -6.36 -18.20 -23.76
N VAL A 106 -6.97 -18.95 -22.84
CA VAL A 106 -7.58 -18.38 -21.62
C VAL A 106 -6.51 -17.76 -20.72
N PHE A 107 -5.37 -18.45 -20.53
CA PHE A 107 -4.26 -17.91 -19.76
C PHE A 107 -3.73 -16.59 -20.34
N LYS A 108 -3.55 -16.50 -21.67
CA LYS A 108 -3.13 -15.26 -22.34
C LYS A 108 -4.13 -14.13 -22.12
N ASN A 109 -5.43 -14.41 -22.17
CA ASN A 109 -6.46 -13.40 -21.91
C ASN A 109 -6.41 -12.89 -20.46
N VAL A 110 -6.32 -13.80 -19.49
CA VAL A 110 -6.16 -13.43 -18.07
C VAL A 110 -4.89 -12.61 -17.86
N LYS A 111 -3.79 -13.02 -18.47
CA LYS A 111 -2.51 -12.31 -18.39
C LYS A 111 -2.64 -10.88 -18.90
N THR A 112 -3.20 -10.68 -20.09
CA THR A 112 -3.42 -9.34 -20.66
C THR A 112 -4.30 -8.48 -19.74
N GLN A 113 -5.37 -9.05 -19.18
CA GLN A 113 -6.25 -8.33 -18.26
C GLN A 113 -5.54 -7.95 -16.95
N VAL A 114 -4.77 -8.86 -16.37
CA VAL A 114 -3.96 -8.59 -15.16
C VAL A 114 -2.91 -7.52 -15.43
N GLU A 115 -2.25 -7.55 -16.58
CA GLU A 115 -1.28 -6.53 -17.01
C GLU A 115 -1.95 -5.16 -17.20
N SER A 116 -3.15 -5.12 -17.78
CA SER A 116 -3.95 -3.90 -17.92
C SER A 116 -4.32 -3.29 -16.56
N ILE A 117 -4.86 -4.11 -15.65
CA ILE A 117 -5.17 -3.70 -14.27
C ILE A 117 -3.93 -3.14 -13.58
N ASN A 118 -2.80 -3.85 -13.64
CA ASN A 118 -1.56 -3.41 -13.01
C ASN A 118 -1.02 -2.11 -13.63
N SER A 119 -1.20 -1.90 -14.94
CA SER A 119 -0.90 -0.64 -15.61
C SER A 119 -1.78 0.50 -15.10
N LEU A 120 -3.09 0.28 -14.98
CA LEU A 120 -4.02 1.27 -14.41
C LEU A 120 -3.68 1.62 -12.95
N LYS A 121 -3.36 0.61 -12.12
CA LYS A 121 -2.90 0.83 -10.73
C LYS A 121 -1.65 1.70 -10.67
N LYS A 122 -0.68 1.43 -11.54
CA LYS A 122 0.55 2.23 -11.65
C LYS A 122 0.25 3.65 -12.13
N GLN A 123 -0.57 3.81 -13.15
CA GLN A 123 -1.00 5.11 -13.65
C GLN A 123 -1.70 5.94 -12.58
N LEU A 124 -2.61 5.32 -11.81
CA LEU A 124 -3.29 5.96 -10.69
C LEU A 124 -2.31 6.50 -9.64
N SER A 125 -1.28 5.71 -9.30
CA SER A 125 -0.19 6.14 -8.42
C SER A 125 0.67 7.25 -9.04
N ASP A 126 1.00 7.15 -10.32
CA ASP A 126 1.85 8.13 -11.01
C ASP A 126 1.13 9.49 -11.16
N ILE A 127 -0.20 9.50 -11.40
CA ILE A 127 -1.01 10.72 -11.40
C ILE A 127 -0.89 11.46 -10.06
N VAL A 128 -1.04 10.74 -8.95
CA VAL A 128 -1.00 11.33 -7.60
C VAL A 128 0.41 11.74 -7.20
N THR A 129 1.42 10.94 -7.54
CA THR A 129 2.77 11.09 -6.97
C THR A 129 3.75 11.85 -7.86
N LYS A 130 3.50 11.96 -9.17
CA LYS A 130 4.42 12.55 -10.16
C LYS A 130 3.77 13.62 -11.03
N GLU A 131 2.57 13.37 -11.56
CA GLU A 131 2.01 14.20 -12.64
C GLU A 131 1.18 15.41 -12.15
N SER A 132 0.54 15.28 -10.99
CA SER A 132 -0.34 16.32 -10.42
C SER A 132 0.41 17.56 -9.93
N GLY A 133 1.73 17.46 -9.71
CA GLY A 133 2.57 18.54 -9.17
C GLY A 133 2.30 18.88 -7.70
N ILE A 134 1.52 18.07 -6.99
CA ILE A 134 1.19 18.29 -5.57
C ILE A 134 2.31 17.81 -4.66
N SER A 135 2.46 18.48 -3.50
CA SER A 135 3.37 18.06 -2.44
C SER A 135 2.93 16.74 -1.80
N LYS A 136 3.78 16.11 -0.97
CA LYS A 136 3.43 14.83 -0.33
C LYS A 136 2.28 15.00 0.66
N GLU A 137 2.26 16.14 1.32
CA GLU A 137 1.31 16.57 2.34
C GLU A 137 -0.09 16.75 1.74
N GLU A 138 -0.19 17.21 0.49
CA GLU A 138 -1.47 17.44 -0.21
C GLU A 138 -2.05 16.18 -0.87
N ARG A 139 -1.31 15.06 -0.93
CA ARG A 139 -1.76 13.84 -1.65
C ARG A 139 -3.01 13.24 -1.06
N PHE A 140 -3.10 13.22 0.27
CA PHE A 140 -4.25 12.68 0.99
C PHE A 140 -5.52 13.45 0.60
N ASP A 141 -5.48 14.77 0.74
CA ASP A 141 -6.61 15.63 0.40
C ASP A 141 -6.94 15.59 -1.09
N PHE A 142 -5.94 15.56 -1.98
CA PHE A 142 -6.16 15.42 -3.42
C PHE A 142 -6.97 14.16 -3.75
N VAL A 143 -6.58 13.01 -3.21
CA VAL A 143 -7.26 11.73 -3.45
C VAL A 143 -8.67 11.76 -2.85
N HIS A 144 -8.80 12.14 -1.57
CA HIS A 144 -10.05 12.01 -0.84
C HIS A 144 -11.10 13.09 -1.17
N ASN A 145 -10.69 14.22 -1.74
CA ASN A 145 -11.61 15.17 -2.34
C ASN A 145 -12.32 14.61 -3.57
N GLN A 146 -11.70 13.65 -4.28
CA GLN A 146 -12.28 13.01 -5.45
C GLN A 146 -12.97 11.68 -5.10
N LEU A 147 -12.28 10.82 -4.34
CA LEU A 147 -12.71 9.49 -3.96
C LEU A 147 -12.69 9.36 -2.42
N LYS A 148 -13.82 9.73 -1.81
CA LYS A 148 -13.97 9.68 -0.35
C LYS A 148 -13.81 8.24 0.16
N GLY A 149 -13.00 8.07 1.18
CA GLY A 149 -12.78 6.76 1.80
C GLY A 149 -11.92 5.77 0.99
N LEU A 150 -11.29 6.18 -0.12
CA LEU A 150 -10.42 5.28 -0.88
C LEU A 150 -9.20 4.82 -0.07
N ILE A 151 -8.99 3.51 0.04
CA ILE A 151 -7.78 2.93 0.62
C ILE A 151 -6.70 2.93 -0.47
N THR A 152 -5.89 3.99 -0.49
CA THR A 152 -4.92 4.25 -1.56
C THR A 152 -3.96 3.07 -1.80
N LEU A 153 -3.49 2.40 -0.74
CA LEU A 153 -2.61 1.24 -0.88
C LEU A 153 -3.30 0.00 -1.47
N ASN A 154 -4.61 -0.19 -1.24
CA ASN A 154 -5.37 -1.26 -1.90
C ASN A 154 -5.56 -0.96 -3.39
N ALA A 155 -5.77 0.31 -3.72
CA ALA A 155 -5.82 0.74 -5.12
C ALA A 155 -4.49 0.50 -5.82
N TYR A 156 -3.34 0.73 -5.15
CA TYR A 156 -2.02 0.63 -5.77
C TYR A 156 -1.42 -0.79 -5.77
N ARG A 157 -1.78 -1.67 -4.83
CA ARG A 157 -1.22 -3.03 -4.79
C ARG A 157 -1.54 -3.79 -6.08
N THR A 158 -0.51 -4.35 -6.69
CA THR A 158 -0.61 -5.08 -7.96
C THR A 158 -1.11 -6.51 -7.75
N LEU A 159 -1.76 -7.05 -8.77
CA LEU A 159 -2.11 -8.47 -8.86
C LEU A 159 -0.89 -9.24 -9.36
N THR A 160 -0.55 -10.33 -8.70
CA THR A 160 0.57 -11.20 -9.10
C THR A 160 0.02 -12.43 -9.81
N LEU A 161 0.40 -12.62 -11.07
CA LEU A 161 0.08 -13.82 -11.85
C LEU A 161 1.31 -14.72 -11.95
N LEU A 162 1.11 -16.01 -11.71
CA LEU A 162 2.14 -17.04 -11.84
C LEU A 162 1.76 -17.99 -12.98
N SER A 163 2.76 -18.46 -13.73
CA SER A 163 2.58 -19.50 -14.75
C SER A 163 3.16 -20.81 -14.20
N ASP A 164 2.34 -21.86 -14.15
CA ASP A 164 2.73 -23.23 -13.82
C ASP A 164 3.74 -23.37 -12.66
N PRO A 165 3.47 -22.81 -11.46
CA PRO A 165 4.38 -22.96 -10.33
C PRO A 165 4.38 -24.41 -9.81
N ASP A 166 5.56 -25.03 -9.73
CA ASP A 166 5.70 -26.39 -9.16
C ASP A 166 5.37 -26.42 -7.66
N THR A 167 5.73 -25.36 -6.94
CA THR A 167 5.64 -25.33 -5.48
C THR A 167 5.48 -23.90 -4.98
N VAL A 168 4.53 -23.71 -4.06
CA VAL A 168 4.31 -22.45 -3.33
C VAL A 168 4.48 -22.71 -1.83
N ARG A 169 5.12 -21.76 -1.14
CA ARG A 169 5.34 -21.76 0.31
C ARG A 169 5.03 -20.38 0.86
N PHE A 170 4.51 -20.34 2.08
CA PHE A 170 4.17 -19.11 2.79
C PHE A 170 4.92 -19.06 4.11
N GLY A 171 5.26 -17.86 4.56
CA GLY A 171 5.98 -17.63 5.80
C GLY A 171 6.01 -16.14 6.16
N TRP A 172 6.54 -15.86 7.35
CA TRP A 172 6.67 -14.51 7.86
C TRP A 172 8.05 -13.93 7.58
N ALA A 173 8.12 -12.61 7.41
CA ALA A 173 9.38 -11.90 7.21
C ALA A 173 9.38 -10.59 8.00
N ASN A 174 10.44 -10.37 8.77
CA ASN A 174 10.73 -9.11 9.44
C ASN A 174 11.75 -8.33 8.61
N LYS A 175 11.29 -7.25 7.96
CA LYS A 175 12.12 -6.43 7.08
C LYS A 175 12.23 -5.02 7.66
N ASN A 176 13.46 -4.50 7.67
CA ASN A 176 13.72 -3.12 8.03
C ASN A 176 13.59 -2.24 6.78
N ILE A 177 12.98 -1.06 6.93
CA ILE A 177 13.06 -0.01 5.93
C ILE A 177 14.44 0.61 6.09
N ILE A 178 15.30 0.51 5.07
CA ILE A 178 16.64 1.08 5.10
C ILE A 178 16.66 2.23 4.11
N LYS A 179 16.84 3.45 4.62
CA LYS A 179 17.04 4.64 3.78
C LYS A 179 18.46 5.16 3.96
N ASN A 180 19.23 5.14 2.87
CA ASN A 180 20.55 5.77 2.84
C ASN A 180 20.37 7.29 2.76
N LEU A 181 20.91 8.00 3.74
CA LEU A 181 20.91 9.47 3.80
C LEU A 181 22.35 9.98 3.79
N THR A 182 22.56 11.11 3.12
CA THR A 182 23.79 11.87 3.25
C THR A 182 23.71 12.77 4.48
N ARG A 183 24.87 13.25 4.95
CA ARG A 183 24.93 14.27 6.02
C ARG A 183 24.05 15.49 5.72
N ASN A 184 24.11 15.96 4.47
CA ASN A 184 23.35 17.14 4.05
C ASN A 184 21.84 16.89 4.06
N ASP A 185 21.40 15.67 3.72
CA ASP A 185 19.97 15.31 3.79
C ASP A 185 19.46 15.34 5.24
N VAL A 186 20.27 14.84 6.18
CA VAL A 186 19.93 14.83 7.61
C VAL A 186 19.89 16.26 8.15
N LEU A 187 20.89 17.08 7.84
CA LEU A 187 20.92 18.49 8.25
C LEU A 187 19.71 19.27 7.70
N ALA A 188 19.40 19.13 6.42
CA ALA A 188 18.24 19.78 5.81
C ALA A 188 16.91 19.33 6.46
N GLN A 189 16.81 18.06 6.87
CA GLN A 189 15.64 17.56 7.60
C GLN A 189 15.52 18.18 9.00
N LEU A 190 16.65 18.33 9.72
CA LEU A 190 16.68 18.97 11.03
C LEU A 190 16.37 20.46 10.94
N GLU A 191 16.94 21.17 9.97
CA GLU A 191 16.66 22.58 9.70
C GLU A 191 15.17 22.79 9.39
N LYS A 192 14.59 21.98 8.50
CA LYS A 192 13.14 22.02 8.22
C LYS A 192 12.30 21.78 9.48
N SER A 193 12.73 20.88 10.37
CA SER A 193 12.03 20.63 11.64
C SER A 193 12.18 21.79 12.63
N ARG A 194 13.30 22.51 12.60
CA ARG A 194 13.55 23.68 13.44
C ARG A 194 12.67 24.85 13.01
N GLU A 195 12.62 25.13 11.72
CA GLU A 195 11.79 26.19 11.13
C GLU A 195 10.29 25.97 11.37
N ALA A 196 9.85 24.71 11.41
CA ALA A 196 8.46 24.36 11.66
C ALA A 196 7.97 24.71 13.09
N ASN A 197 8.88 25.00 14.03
CA ASN A 197 8.61 25.42 15.42
C ASN A 197 7.44 24.65 16.07
N ARG A 198 7.53 23.32 16.02
CA ARG A 198 6.50 22.41 16.54
C ARG A 198 6.77 22.03 17.99
N ALA A 199 5.71 21.91 18.79
CA ALA A 199 5.78 21.22 20.07
C ALA A 199 5.63 19.69 19.86
N VAL A 200 6.47 18.90 20.53
CA VAL A 200 6.42 17.43 20.50
C VAL A 200 6.33 16.93 21.93
N PRO A 201 5.22 16.31 22.35
CA PRO A 201 5.06 15.79 23.71
C PRO A 201 6.22 14.86 24.11
N PRO A 202 6.76 14.97 25.33
CA PRO A 202 6.32 15.83 26.44
C PRO A 202 6.88 17.27 26.44
N TYR A 203 7.57 17.71 25.39
CA TYR A 203 8.31 18.97 25.34
C TYR A 203 7.50 20.13 24.75
N THR A 204 7.76 21.34 25.25
CA THR A 204 7.30 22.59 24.64
C THR A 204 8.04 22.88 23.34
N SER A 205 7.56 23.84 22.54
CA SER A 205 8.20 24.22 21.27
C SER A 205 9.65 24.66 21.46
N GLU A 206 9.91 25.46 22.50
CA GLU A 206 11.26 25.96 22.84
C GLU A 206 12.19 24.81 23.26
N GLN A 207 11.72 23.95 24.16
CA GLN A 207 12.47 22.77 24.60
C GLN A 207 12.78 21.80 23.46
N TRP A 208 11.84 21.67 22.50
CA TRP A 208 12.04 20.85 21.31
C TRP A 208 13.03 21.48 20.34
N ALA A 209 12.97 22.79 20.13
CA ALA A 209 13.93 23.53 19.31
C ALA A 209 15.36 23.41 19.86
N GLU A 210 15.56 23.57 21.18
CA GLU A 210 16.87 23.37 21.80
C GLU A 210 17.45 21.97 21.58
N ARG A 211 16.59 20.94 21.53
CA ARG A 211 17.02 19.56 21.24
C ARG A 211 17.46 19.40 19.79
N ILE A 212 16.69 19.94 18.85
CA ILE A 212 17.07 19.94 17.43
C ILE A 212 18.41 20.68 17.25
N ASP A 213 18.60 21.80 17.95
CA ASP A 213 19.82 22.59 17.87
C ASP A 213 21.04 21.81 18.36
N LYS A 214 20.87 21.06 19.45
CA LYS A 214 21.89 20.13 19.93
C LYS A 214 22.19 19.03 18.92
N GLU A 215 21.18 18.46 18.26
CA GLU A 215 21.40 17.45 17.21
C GLU A 215 22.14 18.03 15.99
N ILE A 216 21.81 19.25 15.55
CA ILE A 216 22.50 19.95 14.46
C ILE A 216 23.96 20.25 14.81
N MET A 217 24.20 20.73 16.04
CA MET A 217 25.54 21.06 16.54
C MET A 217 26.37 19.84 16.89
N THR A 218 25.73 18.67 17.09
CA THR A 218 26.45 17.43 17.36
C THR A 218 27.30 17.12 16.12
N PRO A 219 28.64 17.20 16.22
CA PRO A 219 29.48 16.89 15.09
C PRO A 219 29.22 15.43 14.73
N PHE A 220 28.81 15.18 13.49
CA PHE A 220 28.92 13.84 12.92
C PHE A 220 30.41 13.46 13.06
N THR A 221 30.75 12.64 14.06
CA THR A 221 32.10 12.12 14.32
C THR A 221 32.59 11.19 13.22
N THR A 222 31.81 11.08 12.15
CA THR A 222 32.03 10.20 11.02
C THR A 222 32.50 11.00 9.79
N PRO A 223 33.56 10.52 9.10
CA PRO A 223 34.18 11.22 7.97
C PRO A 223 33.18 11.47 6.83
N GLY A 224 33.43 12.49 6.00
CA GLY A 224 32.53 13.08 5.00
C GLY A 224 31.97 12.16 3.89
N LYS A 225 32.15 10.84 3.98
CA LYS A 225 31.53 9.79 3.15
C LYS A 225 30.70 8.78 3.97
N CYS A 226 30.20 9.15 5.15
CA CYS A 226 29.42 8.20 5.93
C CYS A 226 28.00 8.03 5.37
N GLN A 227 27.66 6.78 5.05
CA GLN A 227 26.29 6.37 4.75
C GLN A 227 25.53 6.30 6.07
N ILE A 228 24.58 7.21 6.27
CA ILE A 228 23.70 7.17 7.44
C ILE A 228 22.52 6.27 7.06
N LYS A 229 22.26 5.23 7.85
CA LYS A 229 21.11 4.34 7.70
C LYS A 229 20.05 4.77 8.69
N ASN A 230 18.87 5.11 8.19
CA ASN A 230 17.65 5.27 8.97
C ASN A 230 16.76 4.05 8.69
#